data_AF-A0A0P9D355-F1
#
_entry.id   AF-A0A0P9D355-F1
#
_cell.length_a   1.000
_cell.length_b   1.000
_cell.length_c   1.000
_cell.angle_alpha   90.00
_cell.angle_beta   90.00
_cell.angle_gamma   90.00
#
_symmetry.space_group_name_H-M   'P 1'
#
loop_
_entity.id
_entity.type
_entity.pdbx_description
1 polymer ?
#
loop_
_entity_poly.entity_id
_entity_poly.type
_entity_poly.pdbx_seq_one_letter_code
_entity_poly.pdbx_strand_id
1 'polypeptide(L)'
;MRSKDSVKVAVIQAASEMMELEASVEKACRLITEAGKQGAELIVFPEAFLSGYPRGLSFGAVVGSRALAGRQDFGRYWRSAVTVPSPATDRLAKAIAEAHAYVVMGIPGRVP
;
A
#
# COMPACT_ATOMS: atom_id res chain seq x y z
N MET A 1 -3.50 12.91 28.28
CA MET A 1 -4.28 12.22 27.23
C MET A 1 -5.64 11.90 27.82
N ARG A 2 -6.76 12.42 27.29
CA ARG A 2 -8.08 12.02 27.78
C ARG A 2 -8.33 10.58 27.34
N SER A 3 -8.65 9.71 28.29
CA SER A 3 -9.21 8.40 28.01
C SER A 3 -10.50 8.59 27.22
N LYS A 4 -10.60 7.93 26.06
CA LYS A 4 -11.82 7.89 25.26
C LYS A 4 -12.35 6.46 25.37
N ASP A 5 -13.61 6.30 25.77
CA ASP A 5 -14.20 4.98 26.06
C ASP A 5 -14.47 4.16 24.79
N SER A 6 -14.40 4.79 23.60
CA SER A 6 -14.53 4.10 22.32
C SER A 6 -13.70 4.78 21.22
N VAL A 7 -13.26 3.98 20.25
CA VAL A 7 -12.52 4.40 19.06
C VAL A 7 -13.25 3.85 17.84
N LYS A 8 -13.50 4.70 16.83
CA LYS A 8 -14.07 4.25 15.56
C LYS A 8 -12.97 3.77 14.62
N VAL A 9 -13.06 2.53 14.17
CA VAL A 9 -12.05 1.88 13.32
C VAL A 9 -12.64 1.60 11.94
N ALA A 10 -11.87 1.87 10.88
CA ALA A 10 -12.18 1.47 9.52
C ALA A 10 -11.23 0.38 9.04
N VAL A 11 -11.78 -0.69 8.46
CA VAL A 11 -11.01 -1.73 7.79
C VAL A 11 -11.27 -1.60 6.30
N ILE A 12 -10.21 -1.36 5.53
CA ILE A 12 -10.31 -1.17 4.09
C ILE A 12 -10.32 -2.53 3.40
N GLN A 13 -11.37 -2.80 2.63
CA GLN A 13 -11.44 -3.95 1.74
C GLN A 13 -11.42 -3.47 0.28
N ALA A 14 -10.23 -3.45 -0.31
CA ALA A 14 -10.02 -3.04 -1.69
C ALA A 14 -8.82 -3.77 -2.30
N ALA A 15 -8.88 -4.01 -3.61
CA ALA A 15 -7.72 -4.50 -4.37
C ALA A 15 -6.71 -3.39 -4.62
N SER A 16 -5.43 -3.75 -4.72
CA SER A 16 -4.35 -2.88 -5.20
C SER A 16 -4.44 -2.64 -6.70
N GLU A 17 -3.82 -1.56 -7.17
CA GLU A 17 -3.48 -1.41 -8.59
C GLU A 17 -2.15 -2.14 -8.83
N MET A 18 -2.22 -3.32 -9.43
CA MET A 18 -1.12 -4.29 -9.49
C MET A 18 0.11 -3.73 -10.19
N MET A 19 1.25 -3.65 -9.47
CA MET A 19 2.53 -3.06 -9.92
C MET A 19 2.45 -1.57 -10.34
N GLU A 20 1.37 -0.87 -10.01
CA GLU A 20 1.16 0.55 -10.33
C GLU A 20 1.14 1.37 -9.04
N LEU A 21 2.34 1.80 -8.60
CA LEU A 21 2.53 2.46 -7.30
C LEU A 21 1.72 3.76 -7.19
N GLU A 22 1.83 4.65 -8.17
CA GLU A 22 1.16 5.96 -8.13
C GLU A 22 -0.37 5.82 -8.10
N ALA A 23 -0.92 4.90 -8.87
CA ALA A 23 -2.36 4.62 -8.89
C ALA A 23 -2.83 4.02 -7.55
N SER A 24 -2.04 3.13 -6.96
CA SER A 24 -2.34 2.57 -5.62
C SER A 24 -2.25 3.63 -4.52
N VAL A 25 -1.28 4.56 -4.59
CA VAL A 25 -1.16 5.69 -3.64
C VAL A 25 -2.37 6.62 -3.77
N GLU A 26 -2.77 6.97 -5.00
CA GLU A 26 -3.95 7.80 -5.24
C GLU A 26 -5.22 7.14 -4.65
N LYS A 27 -5.39 5.84 -4.90
CA LYS A 27 -6.49 5.06 -4.34
C LYS A 27 -6.45 5.01 -2.82
N ALA A 28 -5.27 4.81 -2.22
CA ALA A 28 -5.10 4.82 -0.77
C ALA A 28 -5.50 6.16 -0.16
N CYS A 29 -5.03 7.28 -0.72
CA CYS A 29 -5.38 8.62 -0.26
C CYS A 29 -6.90 8.84 -0.29
N ARG A 30 -7.57 8.47 -1.39
CA ARG A 30 -9.03 8.59 -1.52
C ARG A 30 -9.77 7.77 -0.45
N LEU A 31 -9.33 6.54 -0.19
CA LEU A 31 -9.93 5.66 0.82
C LEU A 31 -9.69 6.17 2.25
N ILE A 32 -8.52 6.73 2.51
CA ILE A 32 -8.19 7.39 3.80
C ILE A 32 -9.11 8.58 4.03
N THR A 33 -9.25 9.46 3.04
CA THR A 33 -10.14 10.63 3.12
C THR A 33 -11.59 10.21 3.36
N GLU A 34 -12.07 9.18 2.66
CA GLU A 34 -13.44 8.68 2.84
C GLU A 34 -13.68 8.11 4.24
N ALA A 35 -12.76 7.29 4.76
CA ALA A 35 -12.86 6.77 6.12
C ALA A 35 -12.78 7.90 7.18
N GLY A 36 -11.93 8.90 6.95
CA GLY A 36 -11.83 10.10 7.80
C GLY A 36 -13.12 10.91 7.83
N LYS A 37 -13.80 11.11 6.68
CA LYS A 37 -15.13 11.75 6.61
C LYS A 37 -16.20 11.02 7.41
N GLN A 38 -16.06 9.70 7.54
CA GLN A 38 -16.93 8.87 8.38
C GLN A 38 -16.53 8.87 9.85
N GLY A 39 -15.49 9.63 10.24
CA GLY A 39 -15.02 9.78 11.62
C GLY A 39 -14.18 8.61 12.13
N ALA A 40 -13.54 7.84 11.25
CA ALA A 40 -12.60 6.81 11.67
C ALA A 40 -11.32 7.44 12.27
N GLU A 41 -10.89 6.94 13.42
CA GLU A 41 -9.69 7.39 14.13
C GLU A 41 -8.50 6.45 13.90
N LEU A 42 -8.78 5.21 13.49
CA LEU A 42 -7.80 4.22 13.04
C LEU A 42 -8.29 3.58 11.74
N ILE A 43 -7.44 3.54 10.73
CA ILE A 43 -7.72 2.95 9.42
C ILE A 43 -6.68 1.88 9.13
N VAL A 44 -7.13 0.66 8.83
CA VAL A 44 -6.25 -0.48 8.56
C VAL A 44 -6.43 -0.93 7.11
N PHE A 45 -5.32 -1.02 6.38
CA PHE A 45 -5.27 -1.51 5.01
C PHE A 45 -4.89 -2.99 4.94
N PRO A 46 -5.25 -3.68 3.83
CA PRO A 46 -4.75 -5.01 3.54
C PRO A 46 -3.22 -5.06 3.40
N GLU A 47 -2.67 -6.26 3.46
CA GLU A 47 -1.26 -6.53 3.15
C GLU A 47 -0.93 -6.15 1.70
N ALA A 48 0.30 -5.65 1.50
CA ALA A 48 0.90 -5.36 0.19
C ALA A 48 0.12 -4.34 -0.68
N PHE A 49 -0.63 -3.41 -0.07
CA PHE A 49 -1.62 -2.60 -0.79
C PHE A 49 -1.05 -1.72 -1.91
N LEU A 50 0.18 -1.18 -1.78
CA LEU A 50 0.70 -0.16 -2.71
C LEU A 50 1.32 -0.69 -4.01
N SER A 51 1.74 -1.96 -4.06
CA SER A 51 2.34 -2.59 -5.25
C SER A 51 1.59 -3.88 -5.63
N GLY A 52 0.68 -4.33 -4.77
CA GLY A 52 -0.08 -5.56 -4.92
C GLY A 52 0.70 -6.77 -4.44
N TYR A 53 -0.04 -7.83 -4.14
CA TYR A 53 0.52 -9.13 -3.83
C TYR A 53 0.61 -9.96 -5.13
N PRO A 54 1.80 -10.39 -5.59
CA PRO A 54 2.00 -11.04 -6.89
C PRO A 54 1.56 -12.51 -6.91
N ARG A 55 0.33 -12.79 -6.47
CA ARG A 55 -0.23 -14.15 -6.47
C ARG A 55 -0.24 -14.72 -7.88
N GLY A 56 0.34 -15.92 -8.03
CA GLY A 56 0.38 -16.65 -9.32
C GLY A 56 1.58 -16.30 -10.21
N LEU A 57 2.41 -15.32 -9.84
CA LEU A 57 3.65 -15.02 -10.57
C LEU A 57 4.81 -15.87 -10.02
N SER A 58 5.35 -16.76 -10.85
CA SER A 58 6.58 -17.52 -10.54
C SER A 58 7.86 -16.75 -10.88
N PHE A 59 7.72 -15.57 -11.52
CA PHE A 59 8.82 -14.79 -12.11
C PHE A 59 9.74 -15.60 -13.03
N GLY A 60 9.24 -16.70 -13.61
CA GLY A 60 10.03 -17.60 -14.46
C GLY A 60 11.27 -18.20 -13.78
N ALA A 61 11.32 -18.18 -12.45
CA ALA A 61 12.40 -18.67 -11.62
C ALA A 61 12.09 -20.10 -11.13
N VAL A 62 12.03 -21.03 -12.08
CA VAL A 62 11.89 -22.47 -11.81
C VAL A 62 13.26 -23.15 -11.90
N VAL A 63 13.43 -24.31 -11.26
CA VAL A 63 14.73 -25.01 -11.21
C VAL A 63 15.31 -25.20 -12.62
N GLY A 64 16.52 -24.68 -12.83
CA GLY A 64 17.22 -24.75 -14.12
C GLY A 64 16.78 -23.73 -15.18
N SER A 65 15.79 -22.87 -14.91
CA SER A 65 15.31 -21.87 -15.87
C SER A 65 15.31 -20.46 -15.29
N ARG A 66 15.69 -19.50 -16.14
CA ARG A 66 15.60 -18.06 -15.86
C ARG A 66 15.08 -17.39 -17.13
N ALA A 67 13.76 -17.40 -17.31
CA ALA A 67 13.15 -16.77 -18.47
C ALA A 67 13.35 -15.24 -18.45
N LEU A 68 13.60 -14.63 -19.61
CA LEU A 68 13.75 -13.18 -19.73
C LEU A 68 12.48 -12.44 -19.28
N ALA A 69 11.30 -12.94 -19.68
CA ALA A 69 10.01 -12.39 -19.27
C ALA A 69 9.85 -12.36 -17.75
N GLY A 70 10.25 -13.44 -17.07
CA GLY A 70 10.21 -13.53 -15.61
C GLY A 70 11.11 -12.50 -14.91
N ARG A 71 12.29 -12.23 -15.46
CA ARG A 71 13.17 -11.14 -14.98
C ARG A 71 12.55 -9.76 -15.20
N GLN A 72 11.84 -9.56 -16.31
CA GLN A 72 11.16 -8.31 -16.60
C GLN A 72 10.01 -8.07 -15.63
N ASP A 73 9.21 -9.09 -15.33
CA ASP A 73 8.11 -9.03 -14.35
C ASP A 73 8.63 -8.74 -12.94
N PHE A 74 9.71 -9.43 -12.52
CA PHE A 74 10.34 -9.13 -11.24
C PHE A 74 10.88 -7.70 -11.20
N GLY A 75 11.51 -7.24 -12.29
CA GLY A 75 11.99 -5.86 -12.39
C GLY A 75 10.87 -4.83 -12.31
N ARG A 76 9.69 -5.11 -12.90
CA ARG A 76 8.50 -4.25 -12.76
C ARG A 76 8.01 -4.22 -11.32
N TYR A 77 7.85 -5.39 -10.70
CA TYR A 77 7.44 -5.49 -9.31
C TYR A 77 8.39 -4.73 -8.37
N TRP A 78 9.70 -4.98 -8.51
CA TRP A 78 10.74 -4.29 -7.74
C TRP A 78 10.71 -2.77 -7.95
N ARG A 79 10.51 -2.28 -9.18
CA ARG A 79 10.40 -0.83 -9.43
C ARG A 79 9.17 -0.19 -8.78
N SER A 80 8.08 -0.95 -8.68
CA SER A 80 6.84 -0.49 -8.03
C SER A 80 6.88 -0.58 -6.49
N ALA A 81 7.86 -1.26 -5.92
CA ALA A 81 8.02 -1.37 -4.46
C ALA A 81 8.42 -0.03 -3.84
N VAL A 82 7.99 0.17 -2.60
CA VAL A 82 8.06 1.46 -1.91
C VAL A 82 9.40 1.59 -1.20
N THR A 83 10.04 2.76 -1.36
CA THR A 83 11.16 3.17 -0.51
C THR A 83 10.60 4.06 0.60
N VAL A 84 11.13 3.91 1.82
CA VAL A 84 10.73 4.75 2.96
C VAL A 84 11.99 5.46 3.49
N PRO A 85 12.01 6.79 3.58
CA PRO A 85 11.00 7.75 3.10
C PRO A 85 10.98 7.89 1.56
N SER A 86 9.88 8.36 0.99
CA SER A 86 9.73 8.70 -0.43
C SER A 86 8.56 9.66 -0.69
N PRO A 87 8.45 10.24 -1.91
CA PRO A 87 7.29 11.04 -2.29
C PRO A 87 5.94 10.32 -2.13
N ALA A 88 5.92 8.99 -2.29
CA ALA A 88 4.73 8.17 -2.05
C ALA A 88 4.32 8.21 -0.56
N THR A 89 5.27 8.06 0.37
CA THR A 89 4.97 8.15 1.80
C THR A 89 4.58 9.56 2.22
N ASP A 90 5.12 10.60 1.57
CA ASP A 90 4.75 12.00 1.84
C ASP A 90 3.30 12.30 1.43
N ARG A 91 2.88 11.79 0.25
CA ARG A 91 1.48 11.91 -0.21
C ARG A 91 0.50 11.22 0.74
N LEU A 92 0.84 10.03 1.22
CA LEU A 92 0.04 9.32 2.22
C LEU A 92 0.00 10.11 3.54
N ALA A 93 1.14 10.56 4.05
CA ALA A 93 1.21 11.34 5.29
C ALA A 93 0.31 12.58 5.25
N LYS A 94 0.27 13.29 4.11
CA LYS A 94 -0.64 14.41 3.91
C LYS A 94 -2.12 14.01 4.02
N ALA A 95 -2.54 12.96 3.32
CA ALA A 95 -3.92 12.47 3.39
C ALA A 95 -4.32 11.98 4.79
N ILE A 96 -3.38 11.35 5.50
CA ILE A 96 -3.54 10.87 6.87
C ILE A 96 -3.76 12.05 7.83
N ALA A 97 -2.96 13.10 7.69
CA ALA A 97 -3.08 14.31 8.51
C ALA A 97 -4.44 15.01 8.29
N GLU A 98 -4.88 15.13 7.03
CA GLU A 98 -6.18 15.70 6.68
C GLU A 98 -7.37 14.86 7.18
N ALA A 99 -7.21 13.54 7.28
CA ALA A 99 -8.23 12.63 7.81
C ALA A 99 -8.28 12.60 9.35
N HIS A 100 -7.31 13.21 10.05
CA HIS A 100 -7.18 13.18 11.51
C HIS A 100 -7.21 11.75 12.09
N ALA A 101 -6.61 10.79 11.39
CA ALA A 101 -6.63 9.37 11.74
C ALA A 101 -5.24 8.76 11.79
N TYR A 102 -5.08 7.68 12.55
CA TYR A 102 -3.93 6.79 12.42
C TYR A 102 -4.15 5.82 11.26
N VAL A 103 -3.10 5.49 10.52
CA VAL A 103 -3.16 4.51 9.42
C VAL A 103 -2.12 3.43 9.60
N VAL A 104 -2.55 2.17 9.45
CA VAL A 104 -1.69 0.99 9.41
C VAL A 104 -1.77 0.38 8.02
N MET A 105 -0.63 0.22 7.36
CA MET A 105 -0.56 -0.29 5.99
C MET A 105 0.66 -1.21 5.81
N GLY A 106 0.42 -2.41 5.32
CA GLY A 106 1.49 -3.32 4.87
C GLY A 106 1.90 -2.97 3.44
N ILE A 107 3.20 -2.77 3.21
CA ILE A 107 3.75 -2.37 1.91
C ILE A 107 4.91 -3.28 1.48
N PRO A 108 5.05 -3.61 0.18
CA PRO A 108 6.28 -4.21 -0.32
C PRO A 108 7.36 -3.13 -0.33
N GLY A 109 8.40 -3.32 0.49
CA GLY A 109 9.51 -2.39 0.61
C GLY A 109 10.68 -2.73 -0.31
N ARG A 110 11.41 -1.72 -0.76
CA ARG A 110 12.75 -1.89 -1.34
C ARG A 110 13.75 -0.96 -0.68
N VAL A 111 14.97 -1.46 -0.53
CA VAL A 111 16.15 -0.67 -0.17
C VAL A 111 16.88 -0.23 -1.44
N PRO A 112 17.47 0.97 -1.48
CA PRO A 112 18.34 1.41 -2.58
C PRO A 112 19.55 0.50 -2.76
#